data_AF-A0A6G8AFS7-F1
#
_entry.id   AF-A0A6G8AFS7-F1
#
_cell.length_a   1.000
_cell.length_b   1.000
_cell.length_c   1.000
_cell.angle_alpha   90.00
_cell.angle_beta   90.00
_cell.angle_gamma   90.00
#
_symmetry.space_group_name_H-M   'P 1'
#
loop_
_entity.id
_entity.type
_entity.pdbx_description
1 polymer ?
#
loop_
_entity_poly.entity_id
_entity_poly.type
_entity_poly.pdbx_seq_one_letter_code
_entity_poly.pdbx_strand_id
1 'polypeptide(L)'
;MAVSVRMEPLLERELELAAKRQGVTKSQFIIAAVERALGRKDPAQLYHQVMEEAAQYRVGEGVLEGTVPPSTGDSLRSKLRAQHEEQSRDWLAYQEARKKGVAWVPDDEGSAP
;
A
#
# COMPACT_ATOMS: atom_id res chain seq x y z
N MET A 1 8.84 -16.33 30.81
CA MET A 1 7.75 -16.70 31.74
C MET A 1 6.44 -16.59 30.99
N ALA A 2 5.60 -17.61 31.00
CA ALA A 2 4.27 -17.56 30.38
C ALA A 2 3.24 -17.04 31.39
N VAL A 3 2.36 -16.15 30.96
CA VAL A 3 1.28 -15.58 31.78
C VAL A 3 -0.04 -16.08 31.22
N SER A 4 -0.88 -16.69 32.05
CA SER A 4 -2.25 -17.04 31.70
C SER A 4 -3.20 -15.92 32.13
N VAL A 5 -4.09 -15.51 31.23
CA VAL A 5 -5.06 -14.44 31.46
C VAL A 5 -6.45 -15.06 31.47
N ARG A 6 -7.25 -14.79 32.52
CA ARG A 6 -8.67 -15.13 32.53
C ARG A 6 -9.47 -13.92 32.06
N MET A 7 -10.21 -14.09 30.98
CA MET A 7 -11.01 -13.04 30.35
C MET A 7 -12.49 -13.41 30.40
N GLU A 8 -13.34 -12.40 30.38
CA GLU A 8 -14.78 -12.60 30.20
C GLU A 8 -15.06 -13.02 28.74
N PRO A 9 -16.01 -13.93 28.47
CA PRO A 9 -16.16 -14.52 27.14
C PRO A 9 -16.47 -13.53 26.01
N LEU A 10 -17.16 -12.44 26.28
CA LEU A 10 -17.43 -11.41 25.25
C LEU A 10 -16.14 -10.65 24.92
N LEU A 11 -15.36 -10.28 25.95
CA LEU A 11 -14.08 -9.60 25.75
C LEU A 11 -13.09 -10.46 24.94
N GLU A 12 -13.08 -11.78 25.13
CA GLU A 12 -12.25 -12.69 24.34
C GLU A 12 -12.63 -12.66 22.84
N ARG A 13 -13.93 -12.58 22.54
CA ARG A 13 -14.42 -12.49 21.16
C ARG A 13 -14.08 -11.17 20.50
N GLU A 14 -14.21 -10.06 21.23
CA GLU A 14 -13.80 -8.75 20.75
C GLU A 14 -12.30 -8.71 20.45
N LEU A 15 -11.49 -9.28 21.34
CA LEU A 15 -10.04 -9.38 21.16
C LEU A 15 -9.69 -10.23 19.93
N GLU A 16 -10.35 -11.36 19.73
CA GLU A 16 -10.15 -12.22 18.57
C GLU A 16 -10.49 -11.49 17.26
N LEU A 17 -11.59 -10.73 17.22
CA LEU A 17 -11.96 -9.92 16.07
C LEU A 17 -10.96 -8.78 15.82
N ALA A 18 -10.53 -8.09 16.87
CA ALA A 18 -9.56 -7.00 16.76
C ALA A 18 -8.20 -7.49 16.24
N ALA A 19 -7.71 -8.62 16.76
CA ALA A 19 -6.49 -9.27 16.30
C ALA A 19 -6.61 -9.68 14.83
N LYS A 20 -7.75 -10.28 14.44
CA LYS A 20 -8.02 -10.69 13.05
C LYS A 20 -8.04 -9.50 12.08
N ARG A 21 -8.64 -8.37 12.47
CA ARG A 21 -8.65 -7.13 11.66
C ARG A 21 -7.25 -6.59 11.39
N GLN A 22 -6.32 -6.81 12.32
CA GLN A 22 -4.93 -6.39 12.21
C GLN A 22 -4.01 -7.47 11.62
N GLY A 23 -4.55 -8.67 11.32
CA GLY A 23 -3.77 -9.80 10.81
C GLY A 23 -2.78 -10.39 11.81
N VAL A 24 -2.97 -10.15 13.11
CA VAL A 24 -2.07 -10.61 14.19
C VAL A 24 -2.73 -11.69 15.05
N THR A 25 -1.92 -12.42 15.81
CA THR A 25 -2.45 -13.42 16.77
C THR A 25 -2.97 -12.77 18.05
N LYS A 26 -3.82 -13.49 18.79
CA LYS A 26 -4.36 -13.03 20.09
C LYS A 26 -3.24 -12.64 21.07
N SER A 27 -2.18 -13.45 21.16
CA SER A 27 -1.05 -13.20 22.04
C SER A 27 -0.25 -11.96 21.63
N GLN A 28 0.00 -11.77 20.33
CA GLN A 28 0.67 -10.58 19.81
C GLN A 28 -0.14 -9.30 20.07
N PHE A 29 -1.46 -9.38 19.90
CA PHE A 29 -2.36 -8.27 20.20
C PHE A 29 -2.30 -7.88 21.68
N ILE A 30 -2.35 -8.86 22.59
CA ILE A 30 -2.24 -8.62 24.04
C ILE A 30 -0.89 -7.99 24.39
N ILE A 31 0.20 -8.52 23.85
CA ILE A 31 1.55 -7.97 24.08
C ILE A 31 1.59 -6.51 23.62
N ALA A 32 1.12 -6.20 22.41
CA ALA A 32 1.12 -4.85 21.88
C ALA A 32 0.25 -3.89 22.71
N ALA A 33 -0.90 -4.35 23.21
CA ALA A 33 -1.76 -3.56 24.08
C ALA A 33 -1.09 -3.26 25.44
N VAL A 34 -0.41 -4.25 26.02
CA VAL A 34 0.33 -4.09 27.29
C VAL A 34 1.54 -3.18 27.09
N GLU A 35 2.31 -3.36 26.02
CA GLU A 35 3.43 -2.47 25.67
C GLU A 35 2.94 -1.03 25.57
N ARG A 36 1.84 -0.80 24.83
CA ARG A 36 1.22 0.52 24.70
C ARG A 36 0.74 1.09 26.04
N ALA A 37 0.11 0.28 26.89
CA ALA A 37 -0.34 0.69 28.22
C ALA A 37 0.83 1.04 29.16
N LEU A 38 1.99 0.39 28.97
CA LEU A 38 3.24 0.68 29.68
C LEU A 38 4.04 1.82 29.04
N GLY A 39 3.51 2.49 28.01
CA GLY A 39 4.19 3.59 27.30
C GLY A 39 5.35 3.14 26.41
N ARG A 40 5.50 1.84 26.15
CA ARG A 40 6.47 1.29 25.19
C ARG A 40 5.74 1.17 23.84
N LYS A 41 6.16 1.93 22.83
CA LYS A 41 5.41 2.28 21.58
C LYS A 41 4.47 3.46 21.78
N ASP A 42 5.04 4.60 22.15
CA ASP A 42 4.34 5.87 22.12
C ASP A 42 3.96 6.21 20.65
N PRO A 43 2.67 6.28 20.31
CA PRO A 43 2.25 6.67 18.96
C PRO A 43 2.75 8.07 18.57
N ALA A 44 3.04 8.94 19.54
CA ALA A 44 3.64 10.24 19.26
C ALA A 44 5.07 10.10 18.70
N GLN A 45 5.86 9.15 19.19
CA GLN A 45 7.19 8.88 18.62
C GLN A 45 7.10 8.36 17.19
N LEU A 46 6.14 7.49 16.92
CA LEU A 46 5.86 6.98 15.57
C LEU A 46 5.41 8.11 14.63
N TYR A 47 4.58 9.04 15.13
CA TYR A 47 4.20 10.24 14.40
C TYR A 47 5.40 11.13 14.08
N HIS A 48 6.28 11.38 15.05
CA HIS A 48 7.51 12.16 14.82
C HIS A 48 8.41 11.50 13.78
N GLN A 49 8.60 10.18 13.87
CA GLN A 49 9.41 9.43 12.90
C GLN A 49 8.85 9.52 11.47
N VAL A 50 7.53 9.36 11.31
CA VAL A 50 6.87 9.51 10.00
C VAL A 50 6.99 10.94 9.48
N MET A 51 6.84 11.94 10.36
CA MET A 51 6.99 13.34 9.97
C MET A 51 8.43 13.66 9.56
N GLU A 52 9.44 13.10 10.24
CA GLU A 52 10.84 13.23 9.86
C GLU A 52 11.13 12.58 8.51
N GLU A 53 10.61 11.38 8.26
CA GLU A 53 10.75 10.67 6.98
C GLU A 53 10.03 11.42 5.85
N ALA A 54 8.83 11.94 6.10
CA ALA A 54 8.09 12.76 5.14
C ALA A 54 8.77 14.12 4.88
N ALA A 55 9.42 14.73 5.87
CA ALA A 55 10.18 15.97 5.69
C ALA A 55 11.44 15.76 4.84
N GLN A 56 12.00 14.55 4.83
CA GLN A 56 13.10 14.18 3.93
C GLN A 56 12.63 14.03 2.48
N TYR A 57 11.34 13.79 2.25
CA TYR A 57 10.72 13.82 0.92
C TYR A 57 10.51 15.27 0.46
N ARG A 58 11.60 15.94 0.08
CA ARG A 58 11.54 17.23 -0.62
C ARG A 58 11.09 16.98 -2.06
N VAL A 59 9.82 17.29 -2.37
CA VAL A 59 9.39 17.51 -3.75
C VAL A 59 10.24 18.65 -4.29
N GLY A 60 11.06 18.35 -5.30
CA GLY A 60 12.18 19.18 -5.75
C GLY A 60 11.85 20.67 -5.88
N GLU A 61 12.34 21.46 -4.94
CA GLU A 61 12.47 22.91 -5.05
C GLU A 61 13.70 23.18 -5.92
N GLY A 62 13.50 23.10 -7.23
CA GLY A 62 14.53 23.26 -8.25
C GLY A 62 14.00 24.07 -9.42
N VAL A 63 13.62 25.31 -9.17
CA VAL A 63 13.40 26.29 -10.24
C VAL A 63 14.46 27.38 -10.09
N LEU A 64 15.55 27.21 -10.82
CA LEU A 64 16.41 28.32 -11.20
C LEU A 64 16.38 28.41 -12.73
N GLU A 65 15.76 29.50 -13.19
CA GLU A 65 16.08 30.24 -14.41
C GLU A 65 15.83 29.58 -15.79
N GLY A 66 14.85 30.14 -16.52
CA GLY A 66 14.94 30.26 -17.99
C GLY A 66 14.10 29.33 -18.87
N THR A 67 13.70 28.15 -18.42
CA THR A 67 12.78 27.28 -19.18
C THR A 67 11.88 26.55 -18.20
N VAL A 68 10.57 26.80 -18.26
CA VAL A 68 9.59 26.05 -17.44
C VAL A 68 9.64 24.59 -17.90
N PRO A 69 10.23 23.65 -17.13
CA PRO A 69 10.12 22.24 -17.46
C PRO A 69 8.63 21.87 -17.34
N PRO A 70 8.11 20.88 -18.09
CA PRO A 70 6.77 20.37 -17.82
C PRO A 70 6.70 20.02 -16.34
N SER A 71 5.69 20.56 -15.64
CA SER A 71 5.57 20.35 -14.21
C SER A 71 5.62 18.85 -13.92
N THR A 72 6.15 18.43 -12.77
CA THR A 72 6.19 16.99 -12.40
C THR A 72 4.82 16.34 -12.59
N GLY A 73 3.73 17.09 -12.37
CA GLY A 73 2.36 16.69 -12.65
C GLY A 73 2.08 16.39 -14.14
N ASP A 74 2.59 17.18 -15.08
CA ASP A 74 2.40 16.96 -16.52
C ASP A 74 3.17 15.73 -17.02
N SER A 75 4.36 15.49 -16.48
CA SER A 75 5.14 14.27 -16.76
C SER A 75 4.49 13.01 -16.16
N LEU A 76 3.82 13.12 -15.02
CA LEU A 76 3.04 12.02 -14.45
C LEU A 76 1.76 11.76 -15.25
N ARG A 77 1.05 12.83 -15.66
CA ARG A 77 -0.14 12.73 -16.50
C ARG A 77 0.16 12.10 -17.85
N SER A 78 1.29 12.40 -18.47
CA SER A 78 1.69 11.79 -19.74
C SER A 78 1.97 10.30 -19.59
N LYS A 79 2.69 9.89 -18.54
CA LYS A 79 2.94 8.47 -18.22
C LYS A 79 1.64 7.72 -17.95
N LEU A 80 0.74 8.29 -17.15
CA LEU A 80 -0.57 7.69 -16.85
C LEU A 80 -1.43 7.55 -18.11
N ARG A 81 -1.38 8.52 -19.01
CA ARG A 81 -2.09 8.44 -20.29
C ARG A 81 -1.57 7.31 -21.17
N ALA A 82 -0.24 7.18 -21.28
CA ALA A 82 0.37 6.08 -22.03
C ALA A 82 -0.02 4.70 -21.45
N GLN A 83 0.05 4.55 -20.13
CA GLN A 83 -0.36 3.31 -19.46
C GLN A 83 -1.85 3.00 -19.67
N HIS A 84 -2.71 4.01 -19.63
CA HIS A 84 -4.14 3.83 -19.88
C HIS A 84 -4.44 3.44 -21.32
N GLU A 85 -3.69 3.99 -22.29
CA GLU A 85 -3.79 3.61 -23.70
C GLU A 85 -3.40 2.14 -23.90
N GLU A 86 -2.28 1.70 -23.34
CA GLU A 86 -1.85 0.29 -23.35
C GLU A 86 -2.90 -0.63 -22.74
N GLN A 87 -3.37 -0.31 -21.53
CA GLN A 87 -4.40 -1.09 -20.85
C GLN A 87 -5.72 -1.15 -21.66
N SER A 88 -6.10 -0.06 -22.33
CA SER A 88 -7.28 -0.05 -23.18
C SER A 88 -7.12 -0.92 -24.43
N ARG A 89 -5.90 -0.98 -25.01
CA ARG A 89 -5.59 -1.80 -26.19
C ARG A 89 -5.61 -3.29 -25.83
N ASP A 90 -5.03 -3.64 -24.69
CA ASP A 90 -5.09 -5.00 -24.15
C ASP A 90 -6.51 -5.43 -23.84
N TRP A 91 -7.31 -4.53 -23.26
CA TRP A 91 -8.71 -4.80 -22.97
C TRP A 91 -9.53 -5.02 -24.27
N LEU A 92 -9.28 -4.22 -25.31
CA LEU A 92 -9.91 -4.40 -26.61
C LEU A 92 -9.49 -5.72 -27.28
N ALA A 93 -8.20 -6.06 -27.22
CA ALA A 93 -7.67 -7.33 -27.74
C ALA A 93 -8.28 -8.54 -27.01
N TYR A 94 -8.45 -8.44 -25.68
CA TYR A 94 -9.14 -9.45 -24.88
C TYR A 94 -10.61 -9.61 -25.29
N GLN A 95 -11.33 -8.50 -25.51
CA GLN A 95 -12.72 -8.54 -25.97
C GLN A 95 -12.84 -9.16 -27.36
N GLU A 96 -11.92 -8.86 -28.27
CA GLU A 96 -11.88 -9.47 -29.60
C GLU A 96 -11.57 -10.96 -29.57
N ALA A 97 -10.58 -11.39 -28.79
CA ALA A 97 -10.25 -12.81 -28.61
C ALA A 97 -11.44 -13.59 -28.04
N ARG A 98 -12.12 -13.01 -27.04
CA ARG A 98 -13.35 -13.57 -26.47
C ARG A 98 -14.48 -13.69 -27.49
N LYS A 99 -14.68 -12.68 -28.36
CA LYS A 99 -15.66 -12.74 -29.46
C LYS A 99 -15.31 -13.78 -30.52
N LYS A 100 -14.02 -13.95 -30.81
CA LYS A 100 -13.50 -14.93 -31.79
C LYS A 100 -13.42 -16.36 -31.23
N GLY A 101 -13.65 -16.55 -29.93
CA GLY A 101 -13.59 -17.85 -29.26
C GLY A 101 -12.17 -18.39 -29.05
N VAL A 102 -11.16 -17.53 -29.12
CA VAL A 102 -9.74 -17.88 -28.96
C VAL A 102 -9.25 -17.43 -27.58
N ALA A 103 -8.36 -18.20 -26.95
CA ALA A 103 -7.72 -17.79 -25.70
C ALA A 103 -6.85 -16.55 -25.93
N TRP A 104 -7.09 -15.49 -25.14
CA TRP A 104 -6.27 -14.27 -25.18
C TRP A 104 -4.95 -14.51 -24.45
N VAL A 105 -3.83 -14.25 -25.11
CA VAL A 105 -2.47 -14.27 -24.54
C VAL A 105 -1.92 -12.84 -24.68
N PRO A 106 -1.51 -12.17 -23.59
CA PRO A 106 -0.89 -10.85 -23.68
C PRO A 106 0.46 -10.91 -24.40
N ASP A 107 0.74 -9.92 -25.25
CA ASP A 107 1.94 -9.89 -26.12
C ASP A 107 3.28 -9.81 -25.33
N ASP A 108 3.25 -9.48 -24.04
CA ASP A 108 4.44 -9.39 -23.17
C ASP A 108 5.04 -10.75 -22.78
N GLU A 109 4.36 -11.89 -23.00
CA GLU A 109 4.93 -13.22 -22.74
C GLU A 109 5.76 -13.79 -23.92
N GLY A 110 5.93 -13.02 -25.01
CA GLY A 110 6.59 -13.49 -26.24
C GLY A 110 7.98 -12.91 -26.54
N SER A 111 8.56 -12.07 -25.68
CA SER A 111 9.88 -11.46 -25.95
C SER A 111 10.86 -11.67 -24.79
N ALA A 112 11.46 -12.86 -24.75
CA ALA A 112 12.80 -13.04 -24.24
C ALA A 112 13.56 -13.95 -25.23
N PRO A 113 14.81 -13.62 -25.59
CA PRO A 113 15.55 -14.28 -26.67
C PRO A 113 15.88 -15.75 -26.41
#